data_AF-A0A2S6T5E9-F1
#
_entry.id   AF-A0A2S6T5E9-F1
#
_cell.length_a   1.000
_cell.length_b   1.000
_cell.length_c   1.000
_cell.angle_alpha   90.00
_cell.angle_beta   90.00
_cell.angle_gamma   90.00
#
_symmetry.space_group_name_H-M   'P 1'
#
loop_
_entity.id
_entity.type
_entity.pdbx_description
1 polymer ?
#
loop_
_entity_poly.entity_id
_entity_poly.type
_entity_poly.pdbx_seq_one_letter_code
_entity_poly.pdbx_strand_id
1 'polypeptide(L)'
;MNKSLALKNKLYLFFSLLISFFIFLYLFYFLLNGERGIVSYYKIRNQNIQHHLTLSALQKKNSLLTDRIKRLQTNTIDLDFLDEQIRQKTGYVSENEVLIIFE
;
A
#
# COMPACT_ATOMS: atom_id res chain seq x y z
N MET A 1 63.30 -27.16 -11.41
CA MET A 1 62.09 -26.35 -11.11
C MET A 1 61.61 -26.67 -9.70
N ASN A 2 61.62 -25.70 -8.78
CA ASN A 2 61.34 -25.92 -7.35
C ASN A 2 59.87 -26.27 -7.11
N LYS A 3 59.53 -27.56 -7.17
CA LYS A 3 58.17 -28.10 -7.00
C LYS A 3 57.53 -27.70 -5.66
N SER A 4 58.35 -27.51 -4.61
CA SER A 4 57.91 -27.04 -3.29
C SER A 4 57.35 -25.60 -3.31
N LEU A 5 57.94 -24.72 -4.12
CA LEU A 5 57.48 -23.32 -4.24
C LEU A 5 56.15 -23.23 -4.98
N ALA A 6 55.98 -24.05 -6.03
CA ALA A 6 54.73 -24.12 -6.80
C ALA A 6 53.55 -24.67 -5.96
N LEU A 7 53.81 -25.64 -5.08
CA LEU A 7 52.78 -26.20 -4.19
C LEU A 7 52.29 -25.16 -3.17
N LYS A 8 53.20 -24.39 -2.56
CA LYS A 8 52.86 -23.32 -1.60
C LYS A 8 52.01 -22.22 -2.24
N ASN A 9 52.34 -21.78 -3.45
CA ASN A 9 51.53 -20.79 -4.18
C ASN A 9 50.13 -21.31 -4.51
N LYS A 10 50.01 -22.58 -4.92
CA LYS A 10 48.71 -23.19 -5.21
C LYS A 10 47.83 -23.29 -3.95
N LEU A 11 48.44 -23.59 -2.80
CA LEU A 11 47.76 -23.62 -1.50
C LEU A 11 47.29 -22.22 -1.08
N TYR A 12 48.13 -21.19 -1.24
CA TYR A 12 47.77 -19.81 -0.92
C TYR A 12 46.61 -19.30 -1.79
N LEU A 13 46.65 -19.58 -3.10
CA LEU A 13 45.55 -19.29 -4.02
C LEU A 13 44.24 -19.97 -3.60
N PHE A 14 44.30 -21.24 -3.21
CA PHE A 14 43.13 -21.97 -2.73
C PHE A 14 42.52 -21.31 -1.47
N PHE A 15 43.34 -20.99 -0.47
CA PHE A 15 42.86 -20.32 0.75
C PHE A 15 42.32 -18.92 0.47
N SER A 16 42.96 -18.15 -0.42
CA SER A 16 42.48 -16.84 -0.84
C SER A 16 41.11 -16.92 -1.52
N LEU A 17 40.91 -17.87 -2.43
CA LEU A 17 39.62 -18.13 -3.07
C LEU A 17 38.55 -18.55 -2.05
N LEU A 18 38.91 -19.41 -1.10
CA LEU A 18 37.99 -19.87 -0.05
C LEU A 18 37.52 -18.70 0.82
N ILE A 19 38.44 -17.84 1.26
CA ILE A 19 38.11 -16.64 2.04
C ILE A 19 37.22 -15.69 1.23
N SER A 20 37.57 -15.44 -0.04
CA SER A 20 36.76 -14.61 -0.92
C SER A 20 35.33 -15.16 -1.09
N PHE A 21 35.19 -16.49 -1.21
CA PHE A 21 33.90 -17.15 -1.30
C PHE A 21 33.03 -16.95 -0.05
N PHE A 22 33.60 -17.07 1.15
CA PHE A 22 32.86 -16.82 2.39
C PHE A 22 32.45 -15.36 2.54
N ILE A 23 33.32 -14.42 2.16
CA ILE A 23 32.97 -12.98 2.14
C ILE A 23 31.82 -12.73 1.17
N PHE A 24 31.87 -13.33 -0.02
CA PHE A 24 30.80 -13.23 -1.00
C PHE A 24 29.46 -13.76 -0.44
N LEU A 25 29.47 -14.94 0.18
CA LEU A 25 28.28 -15.51 0.84
C LEU A 25 27.71 -14.60 1.93
N TYR A 26 28.57 -14.02 2.76
CA TYR A 26 28.17 -13.10 3.81
C TYR A 26 27.49 -11.85 3.24
N LEU A 27 28.10 -11.23 2.22
CA LEU A 27 27.52 -10.07 1.53
C LEU A 27 26.22 -10.44 0.81
N PHE A 28 26.17 -11.61 0.18
CA PHE A 28 24.98 -12.10 -0.52
C PHE A 28 23.81 -12.32 0.44
N TYR A 29 24.06 -12.89 1.62
CA TYR A 29 23.04 -13.01 2.67
C TYR A 29 22.49 -11.65 3.09
N PHE A 30 23.37 -10.66 3.32
CA PHE A 30 22.93 -9.32 3.69
C PHE A 30 22.21 -8.59 2.55
N LEU A 31 22.57 -8.86 1.29
CA LEU A 31 21.87 -8.31 0.12
C LEU A 31 20.43 -8.84 0.03
N LEU A 32 20.21 -10.12 0.35
CA LEU A 32 18.87 -10.71 0.30
C LEU A 32 18.04 -10.33 1.53
N ASN A 33 18.58 -10.58 2.73
CA ASN A 33 17.86 -10.55 4.00
C ASN A 33 18.19 -9.34 4.89
N GLY A 34 19.09 -8.45 4.47
CA GLY A 34 19.39 -7.24 5.22
C GLY A 34 18.17 -6.32 5.34
N GLU A 35 18.20 -5.40 6.29
CA GLU A 35 17.13 -4.41 6.49
C GLU A 35 16.83 -3.59 5.24
N ARG A 36 17.86 -3.35 4.41
CA ARG A 36 17.78 -2.68 3.10
C ARG A 36 17.98 -3.63 1.93
N GLY A 37 17.82 -4.93 2.18
CA GLY A 37 17.95 -5.97 1.19
C GLY A 37 16.75 -6.03 0.24
N ILE A 38 16.84 -6.94 -0.72
CA ILE A 38 15.85 -7.11 -1.78
C ILE A 38 14.47 -7.46 -1.23
N VAL A 39 14.40 -8.35 -0.23
CA VAL A 39 13.12 -8.77 0.38
C VAL A 39 12.43 -7.58 1.06
N SER A 40 13.20 -6.79 1.81
CA SER A 40 12.68 -5.59 2.49
C SER A 40 12.16 -4.55 1.49
N TYR A 41 12.89 -4.33 0.39
CA TYR A 41 12.46 -3.43 -0.68
C TYR A 41 11.09 -3.82 -1.24
N TYR A 42 10.89 -5.10 -1.59
CA TYR A 42 9.60 -5.56 -2.11
C TYR A 42 8.47 -5.48 -1.08
N LYS A 43 8.77 -5.77 0.19
CA LYS A 43 7.79 -5.62 1.29
C LYS A 43 7.33 -4.17 1.43
N ILE A 44 8.27 -3.22 1.50
CA ILE A 44 7.96 -1.79 1.63
C ILE A 44 7.22 -1.30 0.38
N ARG A 45 7.63 -1.71 -0.82
CA ARG A 45 6.96 -1.36 -2.07
C ARG A 45 5.50 -1.84 -2.08
N ASN A 46 5.24 -3.07 -1.66
CA ASN A 46 3.88 -3.60 -1.58
C ASN A 46 3.04 -2.84 -0.54
N GLN A 47 3.60 -2.59 0.65
CA GLN A 47 2.94 -1.78 1.68
C GLN A 47 2.59 -0.38 1.16
N ASN A 48 3.50 0.28 0.46
CA ASN A 48 3.29 1.58 -0.14
C ASN A 48 2.11 1.57 -1.12
N ILE A 49 2.03 0.57 -2.01
CA ILE A 49 0.90 0.39 -2.94
C ILE A 49 -0.42 0.23 -2.17
N GLN A 50 -0.47 -0.63 -1.15
CA GLN A 50 -1.68 -0.87 -0.35
C GLN A 50 -2.13 0.39 0.40
N HIS A 51 -1.17 1.16 0.94
CA HIS A 51 -1.47 2.43 1.60
C HIS A 51 -2.00 3.47 0.63
N HIS A 52 -1.46 3.56 -0.59
CA HIS A 52 -1.99 4.45 -1.62
C HIS A 52 -3.41 4.07 -2.05
N LEU A 53 -3.69 2.78 -2.23
CA LEU A 53 -5.05 2.32 -2.53
C LEU A 53 -6.03 2.70 -1.42
N THR A 54 -5.65 2.42 -0.16
CA THR A 54 -6.45 2.78 1.01
C THR A 54 -6.68 4.28 1.11
N LEU A 55 -5.63 5.08 0.90
CA LEU A 55 -5.70 6.53 0.93
C LEU A 55 -6.65 7.06 -0.15
N SER A 56 -6.54 6.56 -1.39
CA SER A 56 -7.41 6.97 -2.49
C SER A 56 -8.88 6.65 -2.21
N ALA A 57 -9.16 5.48 -1.63
CA ALA A 57 -10.52 5.08 -1.25
C ALA A 57 -11.08 5.98 -0.14
N LEU A 58 -10.28 6.28 0.88
CA LEU A 58 -10.66 7.18 1.96
C LEU A 58 -10.87 8.61 1.48
N GLN A 59 -10.02 9.12 0.59
CA GLN A 59 -10.20 10.44 -0.01
C GLN A 59 -11.51 10.53 -0.80
N LYS A 60 -11.86 9.51 -1.57
CA LYS A 60 -13.13 9.44 -2.31
C LYS A 60 -14.35 9.41 -1.39
N LYS A 61 -14.27 8.66 -0.29
CA LYS A 61 -15.32 8.64 0.73
C LYS A 61 -15.45 10.00 1.41
N ASN A 62 -14.31 10.60 1.77
CA ASN A 62 -14.29 11.88 2.45
C ASN A 62 -14.83 13.00 1.56
N SER A 63 -14.48 13.04 0.27
CA SER A 63 -15.02 14.02 -0.68
C SER A 63 -16.53 13.90 -0.81
N LEU A 64 -17.06 12.67 -0.88
CA LEU A 64 -18.50 12.41 -0.96
C LEU A 64 -19.23 12.85 0.32
N LEU A 65 -18.67 12.55 1.50
CA LEU A 65 -19.24 13.00 2.78
C LEU A 65 -19.17 14.52 2.92
N THR A 66 -18.06 15.13 2.53
CA THR A 66 -17.88 16.58 2.56
C THR A 66 -18.91 17.27 1.67
N ASP A 67 -19.15 16.74 0.47
CA ASP A 67 -20.18 17.25 -0.44
C ASP A 67 -21.58 17.15 0.18
N ARG A 68 -21.93 16.00 0.76
CA ARG A 68 -23.21 15.82 1.48
C ARG A 68 -23.36 16.79 2.65
N ILE A 69 -22.31 16.98 3.45
CA ILE A 69 -22.31 17.94 4.56
C ILE A 69 -22.57 19.34 4.02
N LYS A 70 -21.84 19.74 2.96
CA LYS A 70 -21.99 21.06 2.34
C LYS A 70 -23.43 21.29 1.85
N ARG A 71 -24.05 20.30 1.21
CA ARG A 71 -25.47 20.36 0.78
C ARG A 71 -26.46 20.48 1.93
N LEU A 72 -26.06 20.20 3.17
CA LEU A 72 -26.91 20.32 4.36
C LEU A 72 -26.52 21.51 5.26
N GLN A 73 -25.49 22.28 4.89
CA GLN A 73 -25.09 23.47 5.64
C GLN A 73 -26.10 24.60 5.42
N THR A 74 -26.41 25.36 6.47
CA THR A 74 -27.42 26.44 6.45
C THR A 74 -27.25 27.45 5.32
N ASN A 75 -26.01 27.77 4.93
CA ASN A 75 -25.71 28.76 3.90
C ASN A 75 -25.60 28.17 2.48
N THR A 76 -25.56 26.84 2.34
CA THR A 76 -25.43 26.12 1.06
C THR A 76 -26.43 24.98 0.97
N ILE A 77 -27.58 25.14 1.64
CA ILE A 77 -28.56 24.09 1.80
C ILE A 77 -29.21 23.76 0.46
N ASP A 78 -29.19 22.49 0.12
CA ASP A 78 -29.85 21.92 -1.04
C ASP A 78 -31.18 21.32 -0.55
N LEU A 79 -32.28 22.02 -0.87
CA LEU A 79 -33.62 21.66 -0.39
C LEU A 79 -34.10 20.33 -0.98
N ASP A 80 -33.74 20.03 -2.24
CA ASP A 80 -34.09 18.76 -2.88
C ASP A 80 -33.36 17.61 -2.20
N PHE A 81 -32.07 17.80 -1.88
CA PHE A 81 -31.31 16.80 -1.13
C PHE A 81 -31.87 16.56 0.27
N LEU A 82 -32.22 17.64 0.97
CA LEU A 82 -32.78 17.56 2.31
C LEU A 82 -34.10 16.78 2.29
N ASP A 83 -34.97 17.10 1.34
CA ASP A 83 -36.24 16.42 1.16
C ASP A 83 -36.05 14.93 0.83
N GLU A 84 -35.12 14.59 -0.07
CA GLU A 84 -34.71 13.20 -0.33
C GLU A 84 -34.25 12.49 0.96
N GLN A 85 -33.41 13.14 1.77
CA GLN A 85 -32.93 12.59 3.04
C GLN A 85 -34.06 12.40 4.06
N ILE A 86 -35.01 13.33 4.15
CA ILE A 86 -36.18 13.20 5.03
C ILE A 86 -37.00 11.99 4.61
N ARG A 87 -37.37 11.88 3.34
CA ARG A 87 -38.15 10.74 2.81
C ARG A 87 -37.44 9.41 3.03
N GLN A 88 -36.14 9.34 2.77
CA GLN A 88 -35.35 8.12 2.99
C GLN A 88 -35.28 7.69 4.47
N LYS A 89 -35.27 8.65 5.41
CA LYS A 89 -35.10 8.36 6.84
C LYS A 89 -36.42 8.12 7.57
N THR A 90 -37.48 8.81 7.18
CA THR A 90 -38.76 8.79 7.90
C THR A 90 -39.88 8.14 7.11
N GLY A 91 -39.70 7.92 5.80
CA GLY A 91 -40.77 7.48 4.90
C GLY A 91 -41.85 8.55 4.72
N TYR A 92 -41.55 9.81 5.04
CA TYR A 92 -42.51 10.91 4.92
C TYR A 92 -42.95 11.12 3.47
N VAL A 93 -44.27 11.25 3.28
CA VAL A 93 -44.91 11.59 2.00
C VAL A 93 -45.92 12.67 2.30
N SER A 94 -45.93 13.73 1.48
CA SER A 94 -46.87 14.84 1.65
C SER A 94 -48.30 14.40 1.34
N GLU A 95 -49.29 15.05 1.95
CA GLU A 95 -50.71 14.76 1.74
C GLU A 95 -51.14 14.89 0.26
N ASN A 96 -50.39 15.67 -0.53
CA ASN A 96 -50.65 15.92 -1.95
C ASN A 96 -49.77 15.10 -2.92
N GLU A 97 -49.07 14.06 -2.44
CA GLU A 97 -48.18 13.23 -3.25
C GLU A 97 -48.71 11.79 -3.40
N VAL A 98 -48.33 11.12 -4.49
CA VAL A 98 -48.74 9.74 -4.79
C VAL A 98 -47.53 8.80 -4.65
N LEU A 99 -47.66 7.77 -3.82
CA LEU A 99 -46.65 6.72 -3.67
C LEU A 99 -46.93 5.58 -4.67
N ILE A 100 -45.93 5.24 -5.49
CA ILE A 100 -45.99 4.10 -6.42
C ILE A 100 -44.98 3.04 -5.94
N ILE A 101 -45.47 1.85 -5.61
CA ILE A 101 -44.67 0.69 -5.21
C ILE A 101 -44.73 -0.35 -6.33
N PHE A 102 -43.57 -0.87 -6.75
CA PHE A 102 -43.48 -1.97 -7.69
C PHE A 102 -43.07 -3.25 -6.94
N GLU A 103 -43.67 -4.39 -7.33
CA GLU A 103 -43.32 -5.75 -6.88
C GLU A 103 -42.03 -6.25 -7.55
#